data_AF-A0A924HYX6-F1
#
_entry.id   AF-A0A924HYX6-F1
#
_cell.length_a   1.000
_cell.length_b   1.000
_cell.length_c   1.000
_cell.angle_alpha   90.00
_cell.angle_beta   90.00
_cell.angle_gamma   90.00
#
_symmetry.space_group_name_H-M   'P 1'
#
loop_
_entity.id
_entity.type
_entity.pdbx_description
1 polymer ?
#
loop_
_entity_poly.entity_id
_entity_poly.type
_entity_poly.pdbx_seq_one_letter_code
_entity_poly.pdbx_strand_id
1 'polypeptide(L)'
;MTNLFRLITPFVLKTIVATALLLPVAPILQVRSSGLALQILSEQPAVAGPRNEMARLKKTSQRWIEVNLKTQRLIAWEGKTWVDAKVISSGKASTPTLTGVFEIQDKYRTTVMRGADYEVPDVPHAMFYDGGYAIHGAYWHNSFGTPVSHGCINMSENAT
;
A
#
# COMPACT_ATOMS: atom_id res chain seq x y z
N MET A 1 14.12 -17.19 13.00
CA MET A 1 13.72 -15.77 12.91
C MET A 1 13.62 -15.44 11.43
N THR A 2 12.40 -15.32 10.91
CA THR A 2 12.15 -15.30 9.46
C THR A 2 12.15 -13.86 8.97
N ASN A 3 13.21 -13.47 8.26
CA ASN A 3 13.34 -12.16 7.64
C ASN A 3 12.08 -11.86 6.78
N LEU A 4 11.39 -10.74 7.04
CA LEU A 4 10.16 -10.30 6.35
C LEU A 4 10.30 -10.42 4.83
N PHE A 5 11.48 -10.13 4.33
CA PHE A 5 11.77 -10.20 2.92
C PHE A 5 11.71 -11.61 2.35
N ARG A 6 12.02 -12.65 3.14
CA ARG A 6 11.80 -14.05 2.76
C ARG A 6 10.31 -14.44 2.73
N LEU A 7 9.45 -13.78 3.50
CA LEU A 7 8.00 -14.05 3.56
C LEU A 7 7.21 -13.26 2.51
N ILE A 8 7.65 -12.04 2.21
CA ILE A 8 7.02 -11.12 1.26
C ILE A 8 7.45 -11.39 -0.19
N THR A 9 8.75 -11.61 -0.44
CA THR A 9 9.28 -11.60 -1.82
C THR A 9 8.79 -12.76 -2.70
N PRO A 10 8.59 -14.01 -2.24
CA PRO A 10 8.11 -15.05 -3.15
C PRO A 10 6.58 -15.13 -3.27
N PHE A 11 5.78 -14.53 -2.35
CA PHE A 11 4.34 -14.89 -2.25
C PHE A 11 3.32 -13.75 -2.03
N VAL A 12 3.71 -12.47 -1.85
CA VAL A 12 2.73 -11.37 -1.92
C VAL A 12 2.41 -11.11 -3.39
N LEU A 13 1.35 -11.72 -3.90
CA LEU A 13 1.10 -11.75 -5.34
C LEU A 13 0.36 -10.52 -5.88
N LYS A 14 -0.45 -9.79 -5.09
CA LYS A 14 -1.52 -9.01 -5.73
C LYS A 14 -1.88 -7.63 -5.23
N THR A 15 -1.79 -7.27 -3.94
CA THR A 15 -2.48 -6.03 -3.52
C THR A 15 -1.81 -5.25 -2.39
N ILE A 16 -1.49 -3.98 -2.64
CA ILE A 16 -1.20 -2.94 -1.65
C ILE A 16 -2.45 -2.07 -1.50
N VAL A 17 -2.87 -1.90 -0.26
CA VAL A 17 -3.96 -1.00 0.11
C VAL A 17 -3.38 0.17 0.88
N ALA A 18 -3.10 1.29 0.20
CA ALA A 18 -2.58 2.49 0.81
C ALA A 18 -3.72 3.47 1.16
N THR A 19 -3.81 3.83 2.43
CA THR A 19 -4.86 4.74 2.93
C THR A 19 -4.23 5.96 3.59
N ALA A 20 -4.66 7.15 3.16
CA ALA A 20 -4.65 8.33 4.00
C ALA A 20 -6.05 8.38 4.63
N LEU A 21 -6.14 8.23 5.96
CA LEU A 21 -7.44 8.16 6.61
C LEU A 21 -8.14 9.54 6.56
N LEU A 22 -8.86 9.83 5.47
CA LEU A 22 -10.01 10.74 5.51
C LEU A 22 -11.17 9.90 6.04
N LEU A 23 -11.76 10.34 7.15
CA LEU A 23 -13.02 9.81 7.63
C LEU A 23 -14.00 9.72 6.45
N PRO A 24 -14.86 8.71 6.36
CA PRO A 24 -15.89 8.72 5.36
C PRO A 24 -16.75 9.97 5.60
N VAL A 25 -16.66 10.95 4.72
CA VAL A 25 -17.82 11.80 4.49
C VAL A 25 -18.85 10.81 3.99
N ALA A 26 -19.87 10.55 4.80
CA ALA A 26 -20.99 9.73 4.38
C ALA A 26 -21.43 10.23 3.00
N PRO A 27 -21.72 9.35 2.01
CA PRO A 27 -22.32 9.83 0.79
C PRO A 27 -23.56 10.62 1.20
N ILE A 28 -23.60 11.90 0.83
CA ILE A 28 -24.82 12.67 0.94
C ILE A 28 -25.82 11.89 0.10
N LEU A 29 -26.76 11.22 0.76
CA LEU A 29 -27.87 10.55 0.11
C LEU A 29 -28.70 11.66 -0.53
N GLN A 30 -28.34 12.05 -1.75
CA GLN A 30 -29.14 12.99 -2.51
C GLN A 30 -30.34 12.20 -3.02
N VAL A 31 -31.38 12.12 -2.17
CA VAL A 31 -32.71 11.70 -2.59
C VAL A 31 -33.19 12.73 -3.60
N ARG A 32 -33.06 12.44 -4.89
CA ARG A 32 -33.86 13.11 -5.91
C ARG A 32 -35.12 12.28 -6.09
N SER A 33 -36.21 12.74 -5.47
CA SER A 33 -37.55 12.26 -5.84
C SER A 33 -37.89 12.84 -7.20
N SER A 34 -37.74 12.06 -8.25
CA SER A 34 -38.43 12.33 -9.51
C SER A 34 -38.70 11.01 -10.20
N GLY A 35 -39.96 10.58 -10.07
CA GLY A 35 -40.74 9.81 -11.02
C GLY A 35 -40.08 8.60 -11.71
N LEU A 36 -40.61 7.42 -11.40
CA LEU A 36 -40.78 6.27 -12.31
C LEU A 36 -39.77 6.17 -13.47
N ALA A 37 -38.59 5.65 -13.17
CA ALA A 37 -37.85 4.77 -14.07
C ALA A 37 -37.01 3.83 -13.22
N LEU A 38 -37.41 2.57 -13.15
CA LEU A 38 -36.60 1.51 -12.57
C LEU A 38 -35.47 1.19 -13.56
N GLN A 39 -34.49 2.08 -13.65
CA GLN A 39 -33.23 1.76 -14.30
C GLN A 39 -32.45 0.89 -13.33
N ILE A 40 -32.36 -0.40 -13.65
CA ILE A 40 -31.31 -1.26 -13.10
C ILE A 40 -30.01 -0.63 -13.57
N LEU A 41 -29.43 0.22 -12.73
CA LEU A 41 -28.06 0.65 -12.87
C LEU A 41 -27.25 -0.64 -12.81
N SER A 42 -26.72 -1.06 -13.94
CA SER A 42 -25.69 -2.08 -13.97
C SER A 42 -24.63 -1.65 -12.96
N GLU A 43 -24.45 -2.39 -11.88
CA GLU A 43 -23.27 -2.26 -11.04
C GLU A 43 -22.08 -2.61 -11.91
N GLN A 44 -21.57 -1.63 -12.66
CA GLN A 44 -20.17 -1.66 -13.08
C GLN A 44 -19.40 -1.92 -11.80
N PRO A 45 -18.56 -2.96 -11.71
CA PRO A 45 -17.85 -3.28 -10.49
C PRO A 45 -16.99 -2.07 -10.18
N ALA A 46 -17.47 -1.24 -9.25
CA ALA A 46 -16.74 -0.08 -8.78
C ALA A 46 -15.37 -0.62 -8.35
N VAL A 47 -14.30 -0.09 -8.92
CA VAL A 47 -12.94 -0.38 -8.47
C VAL A 47 -12.97 -0.28 -6.95
N ALA A 48 -12.91 -1.44 -6.28
CA ALA A 48 -13.29 -1.52 -4.89
C ALA A 48 -12.35 -0.62 -4.11
N GLY A 49 -12.86 0.48 -3.55
CA GLY A 49 -12.04 1.37 -2.74
C GLY A 49 -11.34 0.59 -1.62
N PRO A 50 -10.23 1.10 -1.06
CA PRO A 50 -9.40 0.41 -0.07
C PRO A 50 -10.15 -0.44 0.96
N ARG A 51 -11.22 0.11 1.55
CA ARG A 51 -12.07 -0.56 2.52
C ARG A 51 -12.78 -1.81 1.99
N ASN A 52 -13.37 -1.72 0.80
CA ASN A 52 -14.11 -2.81 0.17
C ASN A 52 -13.15 -3.93 -0.24
N GLU A 53 -11.98 -3.55 -0.76
CA GLU A 53 -10.97 -4.53 -1.16
C GLU A 53 -10.37 -5.27 0.05
N MET A 54 -10.08 -4.57 1.15
CA MET A 54 -9.68 -5.23 2.40
C MET A 54 -10.75 -6.21 2.90
N ALA A 55 -12.03 -5.83 2.84
CA ALA A 55 -13.13 -6.70 3.24
C ALA A 55 -13.25 -7.94 2.35
N ARG A 56 -12.98 -7.79 1.04
CA ARG A 56 -12.92 -8.90 0.09
C ARG A 56 -11.73 -9.82 0.39
N LEU A 57 -10.53 -9.27 0.51
CA LEU A 57 -9.29 -10.02 0.75
C LEU A 57 -9.34 -10.84 2.04
N LYS A 58 -9.95 -10.30 3.11
CA LYS A 58 -10.18 -11.02 4.38
C LYS A 58 -11.03 -12.29 4.25
N LYS A 59 -11.81 -12.44 3.18
CA LYS A 59 -12.59 -13.66 2.87
C LYS A 59 -11.84 -14.66 2.00
N THR A 60 -10.61 -14.34 1.60
CA THR A 60 -9.75 -15.19 0.76
C THR A 60 -8.58 -15.75 1.57
N SER A 61 -7.73 -16.57 0.95
CA SER A 61 -6.41 -16.96 1.46
C SER A 61 -5.27 -16.15 0.81
N GLN A 62 -5.58 -15.06 0.09
CA GLN A 62 -4.56 -14.28 -0.61
C GLN A 62 -3.69 -13.49 0.36
N ARG A 63 -2.42 -13.32 0.02
CA ARG A 63 -1.51 -12.42 0.75
C ARG A 63 -1.59 -11.01 0.20
N TRP A 64 -1.69 -10.05 1.10
CA TRP A 64 -1.86 -8.63 0.78
C TRP A 64 -1.20 -7.73 1.82
N ILE A 65 -0.97 -6.48 1.45
CA ILE A 65 -0.31 -5.48 2.30
C ILE A 65 -1.28 -4.33 2.55
N GLU A 66 -1.47 -4.00 3.82
CA GLU A 66 -2.15 -2.78 4.25
C GLU A 66 -1.11 -1.73 4.61
N VAL A 67 -1.27 -0.52 4.07
CA VAL A 67 -0.43 0.63 4.40
C VAL A 67 -1.31 1.75 4.92
N ASN A 68 -1.05 2.18 6.15
CA ASN A 68 -1.73 3.29 6.77
C ASN A 68 -0.76 4.48 6.88
N LEU A 69 -0.94 5.46 6.01
CA LEU A 69 -0.05 6.63 5.92
C LEU A 69 -0.22 7.57 7.12
N LYS A 70 -1.36 7.55 7.80
CA LYS A 70 -1.59 8.37 9.00
C LYS A 70 -0.80 7.85 10.20
N THR A 71 -0.78 6.54 10.39
CA THR A 71 -0.09 5.88 11.51
C THR A 71 1.32 5.42 11.16
N GLN A 72 1.74 5.60 9.90
CA GLN A 72 3.03 5.16 9.38
C GLN A 72 3.29 3.68 9.69
N ARG A 73 2.30 2.84 9.36
CA ARG A 73 2.35 1.39 9.56
C ARG A 73 2.06 0.63 8.28
N LEU A 74 2.80 -0.45 8.10
CA LEU A 74 2.56 -1.48 7.11
C LEU A 74 2.23 -2.78 7.84
N ILE A 75 1.18 -3.47 7.39
CA ILE A 75 0.79 -4.79 7.90
C ILE A 75 0.73 -5.75 6.71
N ALA A 76 1.40 -6.88 6.86
CA ALA A 76 1.30 -8.01 5.93
C ALA A 76 0.22 -8.98 6.42
N TRP A 77 -0.64 -9.41 5.51
CA TRP A 77 -1.78 -10.27 5.79
C TRP A 77 -1.78 -11.52 4.92
N GLU A 78 -2.40 -12.59 5.41
CA GLU A 78 -2.83 -13.76 4.63
C GLU A 78 -4.33 -13.98 4.92
N GLY A 79 -5.18 -13.61 3.96
CA GLY A 79 -6.61 -13.52 4.18
C GLY A 79 -6.95 -12.54 5.31
N LYS A 80 -7.50 -13.06 6.41
CA LYS A 80 -7.80 -12.31 7.64
C LYS A 80 -6.72 -12.42 8.72
N THR A 81 -5.67 -13.20 8.48
CA THR A 81 -4.63 -13.49 9.46
C THR A 81 -3.51 -12.48 9.34
N TRP A 82 -3.09 -11.91 10.47
CA TRP A 82 -1.92 -11.05 10.56
C TRP A 82 -0.65 -11.90 10.40
N VAL A 83 0.24 -11.49 9.50
CA VAL A 83 1.52 -12.19 9.25
C VAL A 83 2.68 -11.43 9.86
N ASP A 84 2.74 -10.11 9.67
CA ASP A 84 3.77 -9.24 10.24
C ASP A 84 3.30 -7.77 10.20
N ALA A 85 3.97 -6.89 10.95
CA ALA A 85 3.79 -5.45 10.90
C ALA A 85 5.13 -4.71 11.04
N LYS A 86 5.21 -3.54 10.42
CA LYS A 86 6.39 -2.67 10.43
C LYS A 86 5.99 -1.20 10.56
N VAL A 87 6.82 -0.44 11.26
CA VAL A 87 6.81 1.02 11.19
C VAL A 87 7.48 1.42 9.88
N ILE A 88 6.86 2.33 9.14
CA ILE A 88 7.36 2.78 7.83
C ILE A 88 7.72 4.26 7.84
N SER A 89 8.38 4.72 6.79
CA SER A 89 8.45 6.13 6.41
C SER A 89 7.94 6.29 4.99
N SER A 90 6.83 7.02 4.81
CA SER A 90 6.22 7.28 3.51
C SER A 90 6.72 8.58 2.86
N GLY A 91 6.13 8.96 1.74
CA GLY A 91 6.38 10.20 1.04
C GLY A 91 5.97 11.44 1.84
N LYS A 92 6.85 12.45 1.87
CA LYS A 92 6.57 13.77 2.45
C LYS A 92 5.49 14.51 1.66
N ALA A 93 4.95 15.59 2.22
CA ALA A 93 3.86 16.35 1.60
C ALA A 93 4.18 16.88 0.18
N SER A 94 5.45 17.22 -0.09
CA SER A 94 5.88 17.68 -1.42
C SER A 94 6.07 16.55 -2.45
N THR A 95 6.13 15.29 -2.01
CA THR A 95 6.27 14.10 -2.86
C THR A 95 5.49 12.94 -2.22
N PRO A 96 4.15 13.01 -2.22
CA PRO A 96 3.31 12.14 -1.40
C PRO A 96 3.27 10.70 -1.94
N THR A 97 3.12 9.74 -1.03
CA THR A 97 2.79 8.35 -1.41
C THR A 97 1.36 8.28 -1.94
N LEU A 98 1.14 7.54 -3.02
CA LEU A 98 -0.19 7.32 -3.60
C LEU A 98 -1.11 6.56 -2.64
N THR A 99 -2.40 6.91 -2.65
CA THR A 99 -3.46 6.18 -1.95
C THR A 99 -4.33 5.43 -2.94
N GLY A 100 -4.71 4.20 -2.62
CA GLY A 100 -5.48 3.36 -3.52
C GLY A 100 -5.26 1.88 -3.28
N VAL A 101 -5.68 1.10 -4.27
CA VAL A 101 -5.49 -0.34 -4.37
C VAL A 101 -4.56 -0.58 -5.56
N PHE A 102 -3.40 -1.17 -5.31
CA PHE A 102 -2.35 -1.36 -6.31
C PHE A 102 -1.92 -2.81 -6.39
N GLU A 103 -1.53 -3.27 -7.57
CA GLU A 103 -0.89 -4.57 -7.71
C GLU A 103 0.64 -4.45 -7.67
N ILE A 104 1.33 -5.46 -7.14
CA ILE A 104 2.78 -5.51 -7.24
C ILE A 104 3.15 -5.84 -8.69
N GLN A 105 3.88 -4.92 -9.32
CA GLN A 105 4.33 -5.02 -10.71
C GLN A 105 5.64 -5.79 -10.80
N ASP A 106 6.63 -5.38 -9.99
CA ASP A 106 7.98 -5.95 -10.02
C ASP A 106 8.54 -6.17 -8.61
N LYS A 107 9.42 -7.16 -8.48
CA LYS A 107 10.14 -7.47 -7.23
C LYS A 107 11.62 -7.69 -7.48
N TYR A 108 12.44 -7.03 -6.67
CA TYR A 108 13.88 -7.17 -6.72
C TYR A 108 14.41 -7.51 -5.34
N ARG A 109 15.34 -8.48 -5.26
CA ARG A 109 16.08 -8.72 -4.00
C ARG A 109 16.97 -7.53 -3.65
N THR A 110 17.56 -6.92 -4.68
CA THR A 110 18.40 -5.75 -4.61
C THR A 110 18.26 -5.01 -5.94
N THR A 111 18.18 -3.68 -5.93
CA THR A 111 18.14 -2.86 -7.14
C THR A 111 18.74 -1.48 -6.90
N VAL A 112 19.02 -0.74 -7.96
CA VAL A 112 19.38 0.69 -7.87
C VAL A 112 18.12 1.51 -8.07
N MET A 113 17.83 2.44 -7.16
CA MET A 113 16.69 3.37 -7.30
C MET A 113 17.20 4.77 -7.61
N ARG A 114 16.57 5.42 -8.60
CA ARG A 114 16.95 6.75 -9.10
C ARG A 114 15.73 7.67 -9.13
N GLY A 115 15.95 8.91 -8.73
CA GLY A 115 15.03 10.03 -8.93
C GLY A 115 15.72 11.17 -9.66
N ALA A 116 15.05 12.32 -9.74
CA ALA A 116 15.63 13.50 -10.40
C ALA A 116 16.91 14.02 -9.72
N ASP A 117 17.01 13.85 -8.40
CA ASP A 117 18.05 14.41 -7.53
C ASP A 117 18.75 13.34 -6.66
N TYR A 118 18.47 12.06 -6.88
CA TYR A 118 19.08 10.98 -6.11
C TYR A 118 19.35 9.71 -6.92
N GLU A 119 20.38 8.99 -6.51
CA GLU A 119 20.65 7.61 -6.92
C GLU A 119 21.10 6.84 -5.68
N VAL A 120 20.41 5.75 -5.36
CA VAL A 120 20.71 4.91 -4.21
C VAL A 120 21.00 3.50 -4.71
N PRO A 121 22.24 3.01 -4.57
CA PRO A 121 22.60 1.64 -4.94
C PRO A 121 22.12 0.65 -3.89
N ASP A 122 22.06 -0.62 -4.29
CA ASP A 122 21.83 -1.76 -3.42
C ASP A 122 20.58 -1.68 -2.53
N VAL A 123 19.52 -1.01 -3.01
CA VAL A 123 18.25 -0.93 -2.30
C VAL A 123 17.65 -2.31 -2.18
N PRO A 124 17.46 -2.84 -0.96
CA PRO A 124 17.05 -4.21 -0.82
C PRO A 124 15.53 -4.33 -0.88
N HIS A 125 15.11 -5.44 -1.48
CA HIS A 125 13.76 -5.96 -1.43
C HIS A 125 12.67 -5.00 -1.92
N ALA A 126 12.99 -4.30 -3.00
CA ALA A 126 12.06 -3.39 -3.65
C ALA A 126 10.88 -4.15 -4.28
N MET A 127 9.67 -3.67 -4.00
CA MET A 127 8.44 -4.08 -4.65
C MET A 127 7.76 -2.86 -5.26
N PHE A 128 7.79 -2.76 -6.59
CA PHE A 128 7.16 -1.67 -7.32
C PHE A 128 5.68 -1.96 -7.51
N TYR A 129 4.85 -0.94 -7.38
CA TYR A 129 3.39 -1.09 -7.45
C TYR A 129 2.69 -0.04 -8.31
N ASP A 130 3.39 1.03 -8.67
CA ASP A 130 2.92 2.02 -9.62
C ASP A 130 4.12 2.78 -10.20
N GLY A 131 4.63 2.37 -11.35
CA GLY A 131 5.76 3.05 -11.99
C GLY A 131 6.99 3.13 -11.07
N GLY A 132 7.33 4.34 -10.61
CA GLY A 132 8.45 4.58 -9.69
C GLY A 132 8.14 4.41 -8.20
N TYR A 133 6.88 4.16 -7.82
CA TYR A 133 6.48 3.97 -6.43
C TYR A 133 6.72 2.53 -5.97
N ALA A 134 7.45 2.38 -4.87
CA ALA A 134 7.83 1.08 -4.33
C ALA A 134 7.76 1.01 -2.80
N ILE A 135 7.64 -0.22 -2.30
CA ILE A 135 7.97 -0.58 -0.92
C ILE A 135 9.38 -1.16 -0.92
N HIS A 136 10.29 -0.68 -0.07
CA HIS A 136 11.67 -1.20 -0.03
C HIS A 136 12.34 -1.02 1.35
N GLY A 137 13.47 -1.68 1.56
CA GLY A 137 14.35 -1.40 2.70
C GLY A 137 15.11 -0.09 2.51
N ALA A 138 15.32 0.66 3.59
CA ALA A 138 16.05 1.92 3.56
C ALA A 138 17.14 1.94 4.64
N TYR A 139 18.38 1.63 4.25
CA TYR A 139 19.55 1.70 5.16
C TYR A 139 20.03 3.14 5.43
N TRP A 140 19.68 4.09 4.57
CA TRP A 140 20.25 5.45 4.59
C TRP A 140 19.59 6.40 5.60
N HIS A 141 18.51 6.00 6.27
CA HIS A 141 17.90 6.79 7.34
C HIS A 141 17.21 5.92 8.40
N ASN A 142 16.96 6.51 9.56
CA ASN A 142 16.24 5.85 10.67
C ASN A 142 14.91 6.54 11.05
N SER A 143 14.42 7.48 10.23
CA SER A 143 13.21 8.28 10.48
C SER A 143 11.87 7.52 10.33
N PHE A 144 11.81 6.24 10.68
CA PHE A 144 10.59 5.44 10.61
C PHE A 144 9.54 5.99 11.57
N GLY A 145 8.31 6.14 11.09
CA GLY A 145 7.21 6.82 11.78
C GLY A 145 7.01 8.26 11.31
N THR A 146 7.91 8.79 10.49
CA THR A 146 7.83 10.15 9.92
C THR A 146 7.92 10.07 8.39
N PRO A 147 7.05 10.74 7.62
CA PRO A 147 7.19 10.78 6.16
C PRO A 147 8.44 11.56 5.72
N VAL A 148 9.37 10.91 5.02
CA VAL A 148 10.62 11.55 4.53
C VAL A 148 10.94 11.24 3.07
N SER A 149 10.26 10.26 2.46
CA SER A 149 10.64 9.74 1.15
C SER A 149 10.15 10.62 -0.01
N HIS A 150 10.56 10.27 -1.23
CA HIS A 150 10.06 10.85 -2.48
C HIS A 150 8.81 10.13 -3.04
N GLY A 151 8.05 9.45 -2.17
CA GLY A 151 6.81 8.76 -2.53
C GLY A 151 6.84 7.27 -2.16
N CYS A 152 8.03 6.67 -2.08
CA CYS A 152 8.21 5.28 -1.69
C CYS A 152 7.85 5.02 -0.21
N ILE A 153 7.60 3.75 0.12
CA ILE A 153 7.33 3.29 1.46
C ILE A 153 8.59 2.59 1.99
N ASN A 154 9.28 3.26 2.90
CA ASN A 154 10.57 2.83 3.40
C ASN A 154 10.39 1.99 4.68
N MET A 155 11.07 0.86 4.75
CA MET A 155 11.14 -0.02 5.92
C MET A 155 12.56 -0.14 6.45
N SER A 156 12.71 -0.35 7.76
CA SER A 156 14.00 -0.66 8.34
C SER A 156 14.46 -2.05 7.92
N GLU A 157 15.73 -2.17 7.52
CA GLU A 157 16.35 -3.48 7.26
C GLU A 157 16.51 -4.31 8.53
N ASN A 158 16.63 -3.65 9.68
CA ASN A 158 16.87 -4.29 10.98
C ASN A 158 15.60 -4.53 11.79
N ALA A 159 14.41 -4.40 11.20
CA ALA A 159 13.16 -4.65 11.92
C ALA A 159 12.95 -6.16 12.14
N THR A 160 13.57 -6.67 13.21
CA THR A 160 13.32 -7.99 13.82
C THR A 160 11.89 -8.13 14.28
#